data_AF-A0A9R1B1J6-F1
#
_entry.id   AF-A0A9R1B1J6-F1
#
_cell.length_a   1.000
_cell.length_b   1.000
_cell.length_c   1.000
_cell.angle_alpha   90.00
_cell.angle_beta   90.00
_cell.angle_gamma   90.00
#
_symmetry.space_group_name_H-M   'P 1'
#
loop_
_entity.id
_entity.type
_entity.pdbx_description
1 polymer ?
#
loop_
_entity_poly.entity_id
_entity_poly.type
_entity_poly.pdbx_seq_one_letter_code
_entity_poly.pdbx_strand_id
1 'polypeptide(L)'
;MMMPLTRRRLLATLLCLCALPSPARSQNASATPAPASVEGFNCSANGTYPCQAYALYRAGFAGVPLDLAAVGDLFGVSRFMLAHANNLSTSAAPAAGQPLLVPLQCGCPSGSPNAYAPTQYQISSGDTFWIVSVTKLQNLTQYQAVERVNPTVVPTKLEVADMVTFPIFCQCPTAAQNATALVTYVMQQGDTYASIAAAFAVDAQSLVSLNGPERGTQLFSEGGRSGKSASGSGGVGGERFLVSDISEWLDKYRVFKVEELERGTDGFDDAHLIQGSVYKANIGGEVFAVKKMKWDACEELKILQKVNHSNLVKLEGFCINTATGDCFLVYEYVENGSLDLCLLDRARAPRLDWRTRLHIALDLAHGLQYIHEHTWPRVVHKDVKSSNVLLDARMRAKIANFGLAKTGHNAVTTHIVGTQGYIAPEYLVDGLVTTKMDVFAYGVVLLELVSGREAAGDGGELLLADAEERVFRGREDRLEARAAAWMDPVLADQNCPPGSVATVMGVARACLQRDPAKRPSMVDVAYTLSRADEYFADYSGESVSVDGSGEIAAR
;
A
#
# COMPACT_ATOMS: atom_id res chain seq x y z
N MET A 1 -15.10 3.99 -30.47
CA MET A 1 -16.28 3.11 -30.57
C MET A 1 -16.45 2.42 -29.23
N MET A 2 -17.48 2.79 -28.45
CA MET A 2 -17.70 2.32 -27.07
C MET A 2 -17.94 0.80 -27.02
N MET A 3 -17.35 0.11 -26.05
CA MET A 3 -17.74 -1.26 -25.66
C MET A 3 -17.88 -1.39 -24.13
N PRO A 4 -18.77 -2.27 -23.63
CA PRO A 4 -19.46 -2.10 -22.35
C PRO A 4 -18.79 -2.85 -21.19
N LEU A 5 -18.88 -2.24 -19.99
CA LEU A 5 -18.56 -2.80 -18.68
C LEU A 5 -19.33 -4.12 -18.45
N THR A 6 -18.66 -5.26 -18.63
CA THR A 6 -19.21 -6.58 -18.26
C THR A 6 -18.56 -7.08 -16.96
N ARG A 7 -19.39 -7.07 -15.91
CA ARG A 7 -19.27 -7.70 -14.58
C ARG A 7 -18.23 -8.83 -14.47
N ARG A 8 -17.20 -8.66 -13.62
CA ARG A 8 -16.52 -9.76 -12.92
C ARG A 8 -16.20 -9.40 -11.46
N ARG A 9 -17.11 -9.88 -10.59
CA ARG A 9 -17.10 -10.19 -9.14
C ARG A 9 -16.07 -9.50 -8.23
N LEU A 10 -16.62 -8.63 -7.36
CA LEU A 10 -16.03 -8.11 -6.12
C LEU A 10 -15.46 -9.25 -5.24
N LEU A 11 -14.31 -9.02 -4.61
CA LEU A 11 -13.96 -9.69 -3.35
C LEU A 11 -15.03 -9.30 -2.32
N ALA A 12 -15.98 -10.19 -2.08
CA ALA A 12 -17.09 -9.95 -1.17
C ALA A 12 -16.59 -10.03 0.29
N THR A 13 -16.58 -8.90 0.99
CA THR A 13 -16.56 -8.89 2.47
C THR A 13 -17.89 -9.48 2.94
N LEU A 14 -17.86 -10.59 3.66
CA LEU A 14 -19.05 -11.29 4.11
C LEU A 14 -19.49 -10.74 5.47
N LEU A 15 -20.72 -10.22 5.53
CA LEU A 15 -21.43 -9.98 6.78
C LEU A 15 -22.05 -11.30 7.24
N CYS A 16 -21.86 -11.64 8.50
CA CYS A 16 -22.41 -12.84 9.13
C CYS A 16 -23.33 -12.41 10.29
N LEU A 17 -24.50 -13.05 10.42
CA LEU A 17 -25.38 -12.90 11.57
C LEU A 17 -25.13 -14.01 12.59
N CYS A 18 -24.93 -13.64 13.85
CA CYS A 18 -24.85 -14.57 14.98
C CYS A 18 -26.06 -14.36 15.91
N ALA A 19 -26.73 -15.43 16.35
CA ALA A 19 -27.88 -15.36 17.25
C ALA A 19 -27.45 -15.42 18.72
N LEU A 20 -27.88 -14.46 19.55
CA LEU A 20 -27.69 -14.55 21.00
C LEU A 20 -28.77 -15.46 21.61
N PRO A 21 -28.39 -16.49 22.40
CA PRO A 21 -29.34 -17.46 22.93
C PRO A 21 -30.29 -16.86 23.97
N SER A 22 -31.56 -17.27 23.92
CA SER A 22 -32.51 -17.10 25.03
C SER A 22 -32.19 -18.08 26.17
N PRO A 23 -32.43 -17.73 27.44
CA PRO A 23 -32.36 -18.67 28.55
C PRO A 23 -33.62 -19.56 28.57
N ALA A 24 -33.80 -20.44 27.58
CA ALA A 24 -34.58 -21.69 27.66
C ALA A 24 -34.72 -22.40 26.30
N ARG A 25 -34.40 -23.71 26.34
CA ARG A 25 -34.81 -24.83 25.46
C ARG A 25 -34.42 -24.83 23.98
N SER A 26 -33.82 -25.97 23.62
CA SER A 26 -33.46 -26.43 22.28
C SER A 26 -34.68 -26.69 21.40
N GLN A 27 -34.59 -26.32 20.11
CA GLN A 27 -34.67 -27.21 18.94
C GLN A 27 -34.89 -26.43 17.63
N ASN A 28 -34.14 -26.85 16.60
CA ASN A 28 -34.36 -26.74 15.14
C ASN A 28 -35.08 -25.50 14.59
N ALA A 29 -34.30 -24.54 14.10
CA ALA A 29 -34.76 -23.43 13.26
C ALA A 29 -34.39 -23.66 11.79
N SER A 30 -35.37 -23.56 10.89
CA SER A 30 -35.14 -23.39 9.46
C SER A 30 -34.80 -21.92 9.18
N ALA A 31 -33.86 -21.68 8.27
CA ALA A 31 -33.32 -20.36 8.00
C ALA A 31 -33.38 -20.00 6.51
N THR A 32 -33.65 -18.72 6.26
CA THR A 32 -33.60 -18.09 4.94
C THR A 32 -32.16 -17.71 4.59
N PRO A 33 -31.71 -17.91 3.33
CA PRO A 33 -30.33 -17.62 2.96
C PRO A 33 -30.00 -16.13 3.08
N ALA A 34 -28.83 -15.82 3.65
CA ALA A 34 -28.22 -14.50 3.54
C ALA A 34 -27.99 -14.14 2.06
N PRO A 35 -28.18 -12.86 1.66
CA PRO A 35 -27.98 -12.45 0.29
C PRO A 35 -26.52 -12.66 -0.14
N ALA A 36 -26.34 -13.12 -1.38
CA ALA A 36 -25.04 -13.35 -2.01
C ALA A 36 -24.36 -12.06 -2.49
N SER A 37 -24.67 -10.91 -1.89
CA SER A 37 -24.16 -9.61 -2.30
C SER A 37 -23.81 -8.75 -1.09
N VAL A 38 -22.89 -7.83 -1.32
CA VAL A 38 -22.43 -6.79 -0.40
C VAL A 38 -23.53 -5.75 -0.08
N GLU A 39 -24.77 -5.95 -0.53
CA GLU A 39 -25.81 -4.90 -0.51
C GLU A 39 -26.54 -4.76 0.83
N GLY A 40 -26.25 -5.56 1.87
CA GLY A 40 -26.91 -5.54 3.18
C GLY A 40 -27.97 -6.65 3.34
N PHE A 41 -28.64 -6.72 4.50
CA PHE A 41 -29.68 -7.72 4.76
C PHE A 41 -31.05 -7.23 4.27
N ASN A 42 -31.78 -8.02 3.49
CA ASN A 42 -33.12 -7.62 3.05
C ASN A 42 -34.11 -7.52 4.21
N CYS A 43 -35.04 -6.58 4.09
CA CYS A 43 -36.21 -6.53 4.97
C CYS A 43 -37.04 -7.81 4.83
N SER A 44 -37.01 -8.64 5.89
CA SER A 44 -37.78 -9.87 5.94
C SER A 44 -39.26 -9.57 6.20
N ALA A 45 -40.15 -10.07 5.35
CA ALA A 45 -41.60 -10.00 5.56
C ALA A 45 -42.06 -10.70 6.86
N ASN A 46 -41.25 -11.62 7.38
CA ASN A 46 -41.52 -12.39 8.60
C ASN A 46 -40.79 -11.85 9.84
N GLY A 47 -40.00 -10.77 9.71
CA GLY A 47 -39.31 -10.14 10.82
C GLY A 47 -40.18 -9.07 11.49
N THR A 48 -40.22 -9.05 12.82
CA THR A 48 -40.81 -7.93 13.57
C THR A 48 -39.80 -6.81 13.71
N TYR A 49 -39.98 -5.74 12.94
CA TYR A 49 -39.20 -4.50 13.02
C TYR A 49 -39.98 -3.39 13.76
N PRO A 50 -39.31 -2.48 14.49
CA PRO A 50 -37.87 -2.51 14.81
C PRO A 50 -37.56 -3.49 15.94
N CYS A 51 -36.29 -3.85 16.11
CA CYS A 51 -35.83 -4.74 17.18
C CYS A 51 -34.45 -4.33 17.72
N GLN A 52 -34.07 -4.89 18.88
CA GLN A 52 -32.70 -4.81 19.36
C GLN A 52 -31.80 -5.75 18.55
N ALA A 53 -30.72 -5.21 18.01
CA ALA A 53 -29.64 -5.95 17.39
C ALA A 53 -28.29 -5.48 17.97
N TYR A 54 -27.21 -6.11 17.55
CA TYR A 54 -25.85 -5.70 17.89
C TYR A 54 -24.96 -5.69 16.66
N ALA A 55 -23.89 -4.91 16.68
CA ALA A 55 -22.74 -5.07 15.79
C ALA A 55 -21.50 -5.38 16.62
N LEU A 56 -20.60 -6.21 16.08
CA LEU A 56 -19.28 -6.36 16.66
C LEU A 56 -18.35 -5.29 16.11
N TYR A 57 -17.80 -4.46 16.98
CA TYR A 57 -16.79 -3.45 16.68
C TYR A 57 -15.49 -3.76 17.40
N ARG A 58 -14.33 -3.55 16.77
CA ARG A 58 -13.02 -3.73 17.42
C ARG A 58 -12.45 -2.37 17.81
N ALA A 59 -12.17 -2.16 19.10
CA ALA A 59 -11.67 -0.87 19.58
C ALA A 59 -10.27 -0.54 19.02
N GLY A 60 -9.93 0.75 18.91
CA GLY A 60 -8.55 1.19 18.64
C GLY A 60 -8.12 1.23 17.17
N PHE A 61 -9.07 1.31 16.24
CA PHE A 61 -8.77 1.51 14.83
C PHE A 61 -8.92 2.99 14.43
N ALA A 62 -7.96 3.45 13.62
CA ALA A 62 -7.98 4.68 12.82
C ALA A 62 -8.81 5.86 13.37
N GLY A 63 -8.18 6.68 14.22
CA GLY A 63 -8.74 7.96 14.65
C GLY A 63 -9.90 7.88 15.65
N VAL A 64 -10.33 6.68 16.07
CA VAL A 64 -11.27 6.48 17.18
C VAL A 64 -10.47 6.18 18.45
N PRO A 65 -10.46 7.07 19.46
CA PRO A 65 -9.81 6.83 20.74
C PRO A 65 -10.20 5.51 21.40
N LEU A 66 -9.29 4.95 22.21
CA LEU A 66 -9.53 3.77 23.05
C LEU A 66 -10.39 4.11 24.27
N ASP A 67 -11.56 4.68 24.03
CA ASP A 67 -12.53 5.03 25.07
C ASP A 67 -13.96 4.71 24.62
N LEU A 68 -14.82 4.31 25.57
CA LEU A 68 -16.19 3.91 25.28
C LEU A 68 -17.09 5.09 24.85
N ALA A 69 -16.70 6.34 25.10
CA ALA A 69 -17.47 7.49 24.68
C ALA A 69 -17.27 7.75 23.18
N ALA A 70 -16.04 7.70 22.67
CA ALA A 70 -15.71 7.85 21.26
C ALA A 70 -16.34 6.75 20.40
N VAL A 71 -16.34 5.50 20.88
CA VAL A 71 -17.09 4.41 20.22
C VAL A 71 -18.59 4.69 20.30
N GLY A 72 -19.08 5.21 21.41
CA GLY A 72 -20.47 5.61 21.57
C GLY A 72 -20.90 6.65 20.55
N ASP A 73 -20.14 7.72 20.42
CA ASP A 73 -20.38 8.83 19.50
C ASP A 73 -20.39 8.36 18.05
N LEU A 74 -19.52 7.41 17.68
CA LEU A 74 -19.46 6.82 16.34
C LEU A 74 -20.77 6.10 15.96
N PHE A 75 -21.40 5.41 16.90
CA PHE A 75 -22.63 4.62 16.66
C PHE A 75 -23.91 5.34 17.10
N GLY A 76 -23.80 6.54 17.68
CA GLY A 76 -24.94 7.28 18.25
C GLY A 76 -25.51 6.60 19.51
N VAL A 77 -24.68 5.90 20.28
CA VAL A 77 -25.07 5.19 21.51
C VAL A 77 -24.35 5.75 22.72
N SER A 78 -24.98 5.69 23.89
CA SER A 78 -24.32 6.21 25.10
C SER A 78 -23.22 5.25 25.59
N ARG A 79 -22.17 5.81 26.20
CA ARG A 79 -21.12 5.04 26.89
C ARG A 79 -21.68 4.05 27.91
N PHE A 80 -22.82 4.37 28.54
CA PHE A 80 -23.49 3.50 29.49
C PHE A 80 -24.05 2.26 28.81
N MET A 81 -24.68 2.41 27.65
CA MET A 81 -25.22 1.30 26.87
C MET A 81 -24.11 0.36 26.38
N LEU A 82 -22.98 0.92 25.93
CA LEU A 82 -21.81 0.14 25.54
C LEU A 82 -21.18 -0.61 26.72
N ALA A 83 -20.98 0.08 27.85
CA ALA A 83 -20.45 -0.54 29.06
C ALA A 83 -21.35 -1.68 29.54
N HIS A 84 -22.67 -1.47 29.56
CA HIS A 84 -23.65 -2.47 29.97
C HIS A 84 -23.67 -3.69 29.02
N ALA A 85 -23.67 -3.47 27.70
CA ALA A 85 -23.69 -4.54 26.71
C ALA A 85 -22.42 -5.42 26.74
N ASN A 86 -21.30 -4.89 27.24
CA ASN A 86 -20.01 -5.57 27.29
C ASN A 86 -19.57 -5.96 28.70
N ASN A 87 -20.42 -5.76 29.71
CA ASN A 87 -20.10 -5.97 31.13
C ASN A 87 -18.79 -5.25 31.56
N LEU A 88 -18.62 -4.01 31.11
CA LEU A 88 -17.48 -3.14 31.43
C LEU A 88 -17.90 -2.01 32.39
N SER A 89 -16.92 -1.38 33.04
CA SER A 89 -17.14 -0.09 33.72
C SER A 89 -17.36 1.02 32.68
N THR A 90 -18.16 2.03 33.03
CA THR A 90 -18.38 3.22 32.17
C THR A 90 -17.12 4.08 31.99
N SER A 91 -16.10 3.88 32.83
CA SER A 91 -14.77 4.50 32.73
C SER A 91 -13.71 3.59 32.11
N ALA A 92 -14.10 2.42 31.59
CA ALA A 92 -13.14 1.49 31.00
C ALA A 92 -12.56 2.04 29.69
N ALA A 93 -11.25 1.90 29.53
CA ALA A 93 -10.56 2.08 28.27
C ALA A 93 -10.34 0.69 27.64
N PRO A 94 -11.05 0.32 26.56
CA PRO A 94 -10.83 -0.96 25.90
C PRO A 94 -9.40 -1.06 25.36
N ALA A 95 -8.86 -2.28 25.27
CA ALA A 95 -7.58 -2.51 24.62
C ALA A 95 -7.72 -2.39 23.08
N ALA A 96 -6.63 -2.06 22.38
CA ALA A 96 -6.62 -2.08 20.93
C ALA A 96 -6.96 -3.49 20.39
N GLY A 97 -7.87 -3.54 19.43
CA GLY A 97 -8.43 -4.77 18.87
C GLY A 97 -9.49 -5.45 19.73
N GLN A 98 -9.79 -4.96 20.95
CA GLN A 98 -10.78 -5.57 21.83
C GLN A 98 -12.17 -5.57 21.17
N PRO A 99 -12.83 -6.73 21.04
CA PRO A 99 -14.18 -6.80 20.51
C PRO A 99 -15.18 -6.20 21.49
N LEU A 100 -16.08 -5.37 20.96
CA LEU A 100 -17.17 -4.71 21.68
C LEU A 100 -18.48 -4.96 20.94
N LEU A 101 -19.51 -5.37 21.68
CA LEU A 101 -20.88 -5.41 21.23
C LEU A 101 -21.47 -4.00 21.30
N VAL A 102 -21.85 -3.47 20.15
CA VAL A 102 -22.52 -2.18 20.00
C VAL A 102 -24.03 -2.42 19.88
N PRO A 103 -24.86 -1.94 20.81
CA PRO A 103 -26.31 -2.09 20.72
C PRO A 103 -26.87 -1.23 19.58
N LEU A 104 -27.71 -1.81 18.72
CA LEU A 104 -28.32 -1.14 17.57
C LEU A 104 -29.85 -1.28 17.61
N GLN A 105 -30.55 -0.23 17.22
CA GLN A 105 -32.00 -0.30 16.96
C GLN A 105 -32.22 -0.63 15.48
N CYS A 106 -32.38 -1.91 15.18
CA CYS A 106 -32.53 -2.37 13.81
C CYS A 106 -33.93 -2.08 13.26
N GLY A 107 -34.02 -1.55 12.04
CA GLY A 107 -35.30 -1.20 11.41
C GLY A 107 -35.34 -1.54 9.93
N CYS A 108 -36.51 -1.31 9.34
CA CYS A 108 -36.75 -1.38 7.90
C CYS A 108 -37.32 -0.05 7.40
N PRO A 109 -36.47 0.97 7.17
CA PRO A 109 -36.93 2.29 6.77
C PRO A 109 -37.59 2.29 5.38
N SER A 110 -38.65 3.08 5.23
CA SER A 110 -39.42 3.17 3.98
C SER A 110 -38.53 3.60 2.81
N GLY A 111 -38.61 2.87 1.69
CA GLY A 111 -37.80 3.15 0.50
C GLY A 111 -36.43 2.44 0.47
N SER A 112 -36.05 1.71 1.52
CA SER A 112 -34.87 0.83 1.51
C SER A 112 -35.29 -0.64 1.31
N PRO A 113 -34.61 -1.40 0.41
CA PRO A 113 -34.80 -2.84 0.35
C PRO A 113 -34.15 -3.58 1.54
N ASN A 114 -33.28 -2.89 2.28
CA ASN A 114 -32.43 -3.48 3.32
C ASN A 114 -32.81 -3.01 4.72
N ALA A 115 -32.66 -3.91 5.68
CA ALA A 115 -32.71 -3.66 7.11
C ALA A 115 -31.38 -3.06 7.59
N TYR A 116 -31.47 -1.99 8.38
CA TYR A 116 -30.32 -1.31 8.97
C TYR A 116 -30.73 -0.48 10.19
N ALA A 117 -29.75 -0.12 11.01
CA ALA A 117 -29.87 0.88 12.06
C ALA A 117 -29.32 2.22 11.54
N PRO A 118 -30.11 3.31 11.53
CA PRO A 118 -29.64 4.61 11.09
C PRO A 118 -28.70 5.20 12.14
N THR A 119 -27.42 5.35 11.81
CA THR A 119 -26.42 5.98 12.68
C THR A 119 -26.13 7.39 12.17
N GLN A 120 -26.44 8.40 12.98
CA GLN A 120 -26.11 9.79 12.68
C GLN A 120 -24.64 10.03 13.01
N TYR A 121 -23.87 10.43 12.00
CA TYR A 121 -22.47 10.75 12.14
C TYR A 121 -22.22 12.19 11.71
N GLN A 122 -21.55 12.94 12.59
CA GLN A 122 -21.11 14.29 12.27
C GLN A 122 -19.80 14.20 11.48
N ILE A 123 -19.84 14.60 10.22
CA ILE A 123 -18.70 14.61 9.31
C ILE A 123 -17.60 15.46 9.94
N SER A 124 -16.47 14.83 10.25
CA SER A 124 -15.26 15.55 10.65
C SER A 124 -14.59 16.07 9.39
N SER A 125 -13.49 16.82 9.55
CA SER A 125 -12.61 17.10 8.42
C SER A 125 -12.41 15.77 7.65
N GLY A 126 -12.71 15.86 6.33
CA GLY A 126 -12.80 14.87 5.23
C GLY A 126 -12.55 13.38 5.45
N ASP A 127 -13.21 12.91 6.48
CA ASP A 127 -14.30 11.99 6.26
C ASP A 127 -14.91 12.06 4.86
N THR A 128 -14.80 10.93 4.17
CA THR A 128 -15.67 10.58 3.05
C THR A 128 -16.62 9.49 3.50
N PHE A 129 -17.71 9.28 2.78
CA PHE A 129 -18.58 8.13 3.04
C PHE A 129 -17.79 6.82 3.02
N TRP A 130 -16.73 6.71 2.19
CA TRP A 130 -15.85 5.55 2.17
C TRP A 130 -15.01 5.41 3.43
N ILE A 131 -14.29 6.46 3.86
CA ILE A 131 -13.44 6.42 5.07
C ILE A 131 -14.28 6.07 6.30
N VAL A 132 -15.43 6.73 6.48
CA VAL A 132 -16.28 6.47 7.64
C VAL A 132 -16.85 5.05 7.57
N SER A 133 -17.29 4.56 6.40
CA SER A 133 -17.85 3.21 6.27
C SER A 133 -16.82 2.08 6.44
N VAL A 134 -15.66 2.21 5.80
CA VAL A 134 -14.65 1.14 5.69
C VAL A 134 -13.71 1.16 6.88
N THR A 135 -13.30 2.36 7.31
CA THR A 135 -12.26 2.52 8.32
C THR A 135 -12.87 2.72 9.70
N LYS A 136 -13.69 3.77 9.90
CA LYS A 136 -14.26 4.08 11.22
C LYS A 136 -15.31 3.03 11.63
N LEU A 137 -16.20 2.66 10.71
CA LEU A 137 -17.26 1.65 10.93
C LEU A 137 -16.84 0.23 10.52
N GLN A 138 -15.59 0.00 10.15
CA GLN A 138 -15.01 -1.34 9.93
C GLN A 138 -15.79 -2.23 8.93
N ASN A 139 -16.37 -1.65 7.87
CA ASN A 139 -17.24 -2.33 6.89
C ASN A 139 -18.57 -2.85 7.45
N LEU A 140 -19.05 -2.35 8.59
CA LEU A 140 -20.42 -2.60 9.08
C LEU A 140 -21.49 -1.93 8.20
N THR A 141 -21.07 -1.03 7.32
CA THR A 141 -21.85 -0.43 6.25
C THR A 141 -20.96 -0.21 5.02
N GLN A 142 -21.54 0.29 3.94
CA GLN A 142 -20.84 0.63 2.71
C GLN A 142 -21.22 2.01 2.22
N TYR A 143 -20.26 2.71 1.62
CA TYR A 143 -20.47 4.08 1.17
C TYR A 143 -21.61 4.20 0.14
N GLN A 144 -21.82 3.21 -0.73
CA GLN A 144 -22.94 3.22 -1.67
C GLN A 144 -24.30 3.13 -0.96
N ALA A 145 -24.37 2.51 0.21
CA ALA A 145 -25.57 2.52 1.03
C ALA A 145 -25.76 3.88 1.70
N VAL A 146 -24.69 4.52 2.15
CA VAL A 146 -24.69 5.89 2.68
C VAL A 146 -25.21 6.88 1.62
N GLU A 147 -24.72 6.81 0.38
CA GLU A 147 -25.21 7.65 -0.73
C GLU A 147 -26.72 7.49 -0.97
N ARG A 148 -27.22 6.25 -0.95
CA ARG A 148 -28.65 5.97 -1.17
C ARG A 148 -29.55 6.52 -0.06
N VAL A 149 -29.12 6.46 1.20
CA VAL A 149 -29.94 6.93 2.33
C VAL A 149 -29.80 8.43 2.58
N ASN A 150 -28.83 9.11 1.95
CA ASN A 150 -28.65 10.55 2.02
C ASN A 150 -28.74 11.20 0.62
N PRO A 151 -29.91 11.16 -0.05
CA PRO A 151 -30.05 11.61 -1.45
C PRO A 151 -29.77 13.10 -1.66
N THR A 152 -29.83 13.92 -0.60
CA THR A 152 -29.56 15.36 -0.64
C THR A 152 -28.11 15.72 -0.37
N VAL A 153 -27.31 14.78 0.16
CA VAL A 153 -25.91 15.02 0.51
C VAL A 153 -25.05 14.66 -0.70
N VAL A 154 -24.23 15.59 -1.15
CA VAL A 154 -23.34 15.37 -2.30
C VAL A 154 -21.97 14.89 -1.77
N PRO A 155 -21.53 13.64 -2.06
CA PRO A 155 -20.30 13.08 -1.48
C PRO A 155 -19.04 13.89 -1.76
N THR A 156 -19.02 14.66 -2.86
CA THR A 156 -17.90 15.52 -3.27
C THR A 156 -17.96 16.93 -2.67
N LYS A 157 -19.01 17.27 -1.91
CA LYS A 157 -19.21 18.57 -1.26
C LYS A 157 -19.60 18.41 0.22
N LEU A 158 -19.01 17.42 0.89
CA LEU A 158 -19.19 17.24 2.33
C LEU A 158 -18.46 18.37 3.08
N GLU A 159 -19.17 19.06 3.97
CA GLU A 159 -18.61 20.08 4.85
C GLU A 159 -18.43 19.53 6.27
N VAL A 160 -17.45 20.08 6.99
CA VAL A 160 -17.26 19.72 8.41
C VAL A 160 -18.50 20.11 9.19
N ALA A 161 -18.92 19.23 10.10
CA ALA A 161 -20.15 19.31 10.89
C ALA A 161 -21.44 18.90 10.15
N ASP A 162 -21.39 18.51 8.87
CA ASP A 162 -22.54 17.90 8.20
C ASP A 162 -23.01 16.65 8.95
N MET A 163 -24.32 16.54 9.17
CA MET A 163 -24.91 15.35 9.77
C MET A 163 -25.35 14.37 8.68
N VAL A 164 -24.69 13.21 8.63
CA VAL A 164 -24.92 12.18 7.60
C VAL A 164 -25.37 10.89 8.26
N THR A 165 -26.36 10.23 7.64
CA THR A 165 -26.87 8.95 8.12
C THR A 165 -26.06 7.79 7.54
N PHE A 166 -25.34 7.04 8.37
CA PHE A 166 -24.66 5.80 7.99
C PHE A 166 -25.56 4.60 8.34
N PRO A 167 -26.00 3.79 7.35
CA PRO A 167 -26.91 2.68 7.60
C PRO A 167 -26.13 1.44 8.05
N ILE A 168 -26.03 1.19 9.36
CA ILE A 168 -25.35 0.00 9.89
C ILE A 168 -26.21 -1.22 9.63
N PHE A 169 -25.72 -2.15 8.81
CA PHE A 169 -26.51 -3.30 8.40
C PHE A 169 -26.80 -4.22 9.58
N CYS A 170 -28.06 -4.62 9.73
CA CYS A 170 -28.54 -5.46 10.81
C CYS A 170 -29.77 -6.23 10.36
N GLN A 171 -30.21 -7.20 11.14
CA GLN A 171 -31.45 -7.92 10.89
C GLN A 171 -32.16 -8.26 12.19
N CYS A 172 -33.49 -8.29 12.14
CA CYS A 172 -34.30 -8.73 13.27
C CYS A 172 -34.48 -10.24 13.29
N PRO A 173 -34.46 -10.87 14.49
CA PRO A 173 -34.76 -12.28 14.62
C PRO A 173 -36.20 -12.54 14.18
N THR A 174 -36.42 -13.67 13.52
CA THR A 174 -37.74 -14.21 13.17
C THR A 174 -38.23 -15.12 14.28
N ALA A 175 -39.54 -15.33 14.36
CA ALA A 175 -40.13 -16.27 15.33
C ALA A 175 -39.55 -17.69 15.26
N ALA A 176 -39.00 -18.08 14.10
CA ALA A 176 -38.36 -19.38 13.89
C ALA A 176 -36.96 -19.49 14.54
N GLN A 177 -36.26 -18.38 14.76
CA GLN A 177 -34.84 -18.38 15.17
C GLN A 177 -34.63 -18.46 16.68
N ASN A 178 -35.69 -18.31 17.50
CA ASN A 178 -35.67 -18.35 18.97
C ASN A 178 -34.49 -17.56 19.60
N ALA A 179 -34.16 -16.42 19.02
CA ALA A 179 -33.06 -15.55 19.41
C ALA A 179 -33.59 -14.21 19.95
N THR A 180 -32.95 -13.67 20.98
CA THR A 180 -33.33 -12.37 21.56
C THR A 180 -32.83 -11.19 20.73
N ALA A 181 -31.67 -11.36 20.10
CA ALA A 181 -31.05 -10.40 19.20
C ALA A 181 -30.09 -11.11 18.26
N LEU A 182 -29.80 -10.46 17.13
CA LEU A 182 -28.74 -10.88 16.19
C LEU A 182 -27.56 -9.91 16.28
N VAL A 183 -26.35 -10.46 16.10
CA VAL A 183 -25.09 -9.71 16.02
C VAL A 183 -24.62 -9.70 14.57
N THR A 184 -24.44 -8.51 14.00
CA THR A 184 -23.73 -8.31 12.74
C THR A 184 -22.23 -8.41 12.95
N TYR A 185 -21.58 -9.32 12.23
CA TYR A 185 -20.14 -9.55 12.28
C TYR A 185 -19.51 -9.40 10.90
N VAL A 186 -18.40 -8.66 10.82
CA VAL A 186 -17.59 -8.53 9.60
C VAL A 186 -16.50 -9.60 9.64
N MET A 187 -16.59 -10.60 8.75
CA MET A 187 -15.63 -11.71 8.71
C MET A 187 -14.20 -11.24 8.42
N GLN A 188 -13.25 -11.72 9.22
CA GLN A 188 -11.81 -11.47 9.08
C GLN A 188 -11.13 -12.59 8.30
N GLN A 189 -9.92 -12.33 7.81
CA GLN A 189 -9.11 -13.35 7.15
C GLN A 189 -8.78 -14.48 8.13
N GLY A 190 -9.16 -15.72 7.76
CA GLY A 190 -8.96 -16.91 8.60
C GLY A 190 -10.14 -17.26 9.50
N ASP A 191 -11.18 -16.42 9.55
CA ASP A 191 -12.41 -16.78 10.27
C ASP A 191 -13.13 -17.94 9.57
N THR A 192 -13.56 -18.89 10.37
CA THR A 192 -14.50 -19.95 10.02
C THR A 192 -15.77 -19.81 10.85
N TYR A 193 -16.90 -20.37 10.39
CA TYR A 193 -18.10 -20.43 11.24
C TYR A 193 -17.83 -21.13 12.57
N ALA A 194 -16.96 -22.14 12.60
CA ALA A 194 -16.55 -22.78 13.85
C ALA A 194 -15.85 -21.80 14.82
N SER A 195 -14.91 -21.00 14.32
CA SER A 195 -14.19 -20.01 15.14
C SER A 195 -15.09 -18.88 15.64
N ILE A 196 -16.02 -18.41 14.80
CA ILE A 196 -17.00 -17.38 15.16
C ILE A 196 -17.99 -17.94 16.18
N ALA A 197 -18.47 -19.16 15.96
CA ALA A 197 -19.38 -19.83 16.88
C ALA A 197 -18.77 -20.00 18.27
N ALA A 198 -17.50 -20.40 18.33
CA ALA A 198 -16.74 -20.47 19.58
C ALA A 198 -16.61 -19.11 20.26
N ALA A 199 -16.32 -18.03 19.50
CA ALA A 199 -16.16 -16.68 20.04
C ALA A 199 -17.45 -16.12 20.67
N PHE A 200 -18.61 -16.46 20.10
CA PHE A 200 -19.92 -16.03 20.60
C PHE A 200 -20.62 -17.07 21.50
N ALA A 201 -19.97 -18.21 21.77
CA ALA A 201 -20.55 -19.34 22.50
C ALA A 201 -21.90 -19.84 21.91
N VAL A 202 -21.97 -19.89 20.57
CA VAL A 202 -23.13 -20.37 19.81
C VAL A 202 -22.80 -21.65 19.06
N ASP A 203 -23.83 -22.32 18.52
CA ASP A 203 -23.66 -23.52 17.71
C ASP A 203 -23.26 -23.16 16.26
N ALA A 204 -22.22 -23.80 15.72
CA ALA A 204 -21.73 -23.52 14.37
C ALA A 204 -22.78 -23.86 13.29
N GLN A 205 -23.62 -24.87 13.54
CA GLN A 205 -24.70 -25.23 12.61
C GLN A 205 -25.78 -24.14 12.54
N SER A 206 -25.96 -23.36 13.61
CA SER A 206 -26.83 -22.19 13.60
C SER A 206 -26.30 -21.05 12.72
N LEU A 207 -24.97 -20.89 12.62
CA LEU A 207 -24.39 -19.92 11.69
C LEU A 207 -24.54 -20.36 10.24
N VAL A 208 -24.38 -21.67 9.96
CA VAL A 208 -24.63 -22.26 8.63
C VAL A 208 -26.09 -22.10 8.22
N SER A 209 -27.03 -22.29 9.14
CA SER A 209 -28.44 -22.08 8.82
C SER A 209 -28.71 -20.61 8.51
N LEU A 210 -28.27 -19.68 9.37
CA LEU A 210 -28.50 -18.24 9.20
C LEU A 210 -27.85 -17.63 7.96
N ASN A 211 -26.63 -18.06 7.61
CA ASN A 211 -25.81 -17.42 6.60
C ASN A 211 -25.64 -18.28 5.33
N GLY A 212 -26.23 -19.48 5.31
CA GLY A 212 -26.01 -20.49 4.27
C GLY A 212 -24.75 -21.32 4.50
N PRO A 213 -24.47 -22.32 3.63
CA PRO A 213 -23.25 -23.12 3.73
C PRO A 213 -22.04 -22.19 3.76
N GLU A 214 -21.02 -22.57 4.53
CA GLU A 214 -19.73 -21.89 4.53
C GLU A 214 -19.22 -21.92 3.09
N ARG A 215 -19.46 -20.82 2.36
CA ARG A 215 -18.80 -20.57 1.09
C ARG A 215 -17.38 -20.36 1.54
N GLY A 216 -16.58 -21.41 1.43
CA GLY A 216 -15.27 -21.39 2.01
C GLY A 216 -14.53 -20.12 1.62
N THR A 217 -13.44 -19.88 2.32
CA THR A 217 -12.26 -19.19 1.80
C THR A 217 -11.77 -19.75 0.42
N GLN A 218 -12.59 -20.47 -0.35
CA GLN A 218 -12.43 -20.88 -1.75
C GLN A 218 -12.60 -19.73 -2.77
N LEU A 219 -12.57 -18.47 -2.33
CA LEU A 219 -12.10 -17.34 -3.16
C LEU A 219 -10.55 -17.31 -3.24
N PHE A 220 -9.86 -18.18 -2.49
CA PHE A 220 -8.42 -18.37 -2.44
C PHE A 220 -8.04 -19.78 -2.93
N SER A 221 -8.29 -20.13 -4.20
CA SER A 221 -7.54 -21.19 -4.92
C SER A 221 -7.76 -21.15 -6.44
N GLU A 222 -6.71 -21.50 -7.18
CA GLU A 222 -6.49 -21.30 -8.62
C GLU A 222 -7.41 -22.10 -9.56
N GLY A 223 -7.68 -21.55 -10.76
CA GLY A 223 -8.01 -22.36 -11.95
C GLY A 223 -8.86 -21.68 -13.03
N GLY A 224 -8.22 -21.16 -14.09
CA GLY A 224 -8.78 -21.20 -15.46
C GLY A 224 -9.24 -19.90 -16.13
N ARG A 225 -8.34 -19.29 -16.93
CA ARG A 225 -8.53 -18.48 -18.17
C ARG A 225 -9.89 -17.81 -18.45
N SER A 226 -9.84 -16.49 -18.69
CA SER A 226 -10.21 -15.85 -19.98
C SER A 226 -10.66 -14.38 -19.81
N GLY A 227 -9.79 -13.41 -20.15
CA GLY A 227 -10.15 -12.23 -20.96
C GLY A 227 -10.58 -10.90 -20.30
N LYS A 228 -9.74 -9.87 -20.52
CA LYS A 228 -10.01 -8.44 -20.89
C LYS A 228 -10.55 -7.48 -19.81
N SER A 229 -9.75 -6.50 -19.33
CA SER A 229 -9.55 -5.09 -19.83
C SER A 229 -10.72 -4.15 -19.46
N ALA A 230 -10.60 -2.89 -19.02
CA ALA A 230 -9.55 -1.98 -18.50
C ALA A 230 -10.25 -0.65 -18.09
N SER A 231 -9.62 0.13 -17.19
CA SER A 231 -9.67 1.61 -17.01
C SER A 231 -11.01 2.32 -16.66
N GLY A 232 -11.08 3.38 -15.84
CA GLY A 232 -10.02 4.19 -15.21
C GLY A 232 -10.56 5.34 -14.33
N SER A 233 -9.60 6.03 -13.67
CA SER A 233 -9.53 7.43 -13.17
C SER A 233 -10.80 8.15 -12.68
N GLY A 234 -10.89 8.79 -11.51
CA GLY A 234 -9.87 9.28 -10.57
C GLY A 234 -9.70 10.81 -10.65
N GLY A 235 -10.17 11.53 -9.62
CA GLY A 235 -9.93 12.95 -9.35
C GLY A 235 -10.22 13.27 -7.87
N VAL A 236 -9.30 13.96 -7.18
CA VAL A 236 -9.08 14.02 -5.72
C VAL A 236 -9.25 15.44 -5.15
N GLY A 237 -9.73 15.57 -3.90
CA GLY A 237 -9.64 16.77 -3.03
C GLY A 237 -9.36 16.36 -1.57
N GLY A 238 -8.46 17.07 -0.87
CA GLY A 238 -7.86 16.72 0.44
C GLY A 238 -8.35 17.51 1.67
N GLU A 239 -7.73 17.23 2.82
CA GLU A 239 -8.27 17.28 4.21
C GLU A 239 -7.34 18.04 5.21
N ARG A 240 -7.41 18.00 6.58
CA ARG A 240 -6.42 18.65 7.53
C ARG A 240 -5.93 17.79 8.77
N PHE A 241 -4.67 17.94 9.33
CA PHE A 241 -3.83 16.94 10.12
C PHE A 241 -3.58 17.51 11.53
N LEU A 242 -3.57 16.68 12.59
CA LEU A 242 -3.43 17.13 13.99
C LEU A 242 -2.08 16.75 14.63
N VAL A 243 -1.64 17.59 15.59
CA VAL A 243 -0.33 17.53 16.27
C VAL A 243 -0.15 16.31 17.19
N SER A 244 -1.23 15.67 17.62
CA SER A 244 -1.21 14.48 18.48
C SER A 244 -0.60 13.25 17.81
N ASP A 245 -0.75 13.13 16.47
CA ASP A 245 -0.30 11.97 15.68
C ASP A 245 1.23 11.94 15.47
N ILE A 246 1.93 13.00 15.88
CA ILE A 246 3.34 13.27 15.61
C ILE A 246 4.18 13.15 16.90
N SER A 247 3.53 12.99 18.06
CA SER A 247 4.20 13.00 19.36
C SER A 247 5.28 11.91 19.50
N GLU A 248 5.09 10.76 18.85
CA GLU A 248 6.11 9.69 18.75
C GLU A 248 7.29 10.03 17.83
N TRP A 249 7.18 11.05 16.97
CA TRP A 249 8.19 11.34 15.91
C TRP A 249 9.21 12.41 16.33
N LEU A 250 8.86 13.22 17.34
CA LEU A 250 9.63 14.41 17.76
C LEU A 250 11.03 14.07 18.30
N ASP A 251 11.22 12.86 18.83
CA ASP A 251 12.49 12.46 19.47
C ASP A 251 13.55 11.93 18.48
N LYS A 252 13.15 11.49 17.28
CA LYS A 252 14.05 10.87 16.29
C LYS A 252 14.47 11.80 15.15
N TYR A 253 13.59 12.72 14.75
CA TYR A 253 13.80 13.55 13.56
C TYR A 253 13.74 15.03 13.90
N ARG A 254 14.53 15.83 13.19
CA ARG A 254 14.54 17.28 13.38
C ARG A 254 13.21 17.87 12.91
N VAL A 255 12.57 18.63 13.78
CA VAL A 255 11.42 19.47 13.40
C VAL A 255 11.96 20.81 12.88
N PHE A 256 11.80 21.03 11.59
CA PHE A 256 12.15 22.29 10.95
C PHE A 256 11.01 23.29 11.10
N LYS A 257 11.33 24.56 11.26
CA LYS A 257 10.34 25.64 11.22
C LYS A 257 10.05 26.03 9.78
N VAL A 258 8.81 26.47 9.51
CA VAL A 258 8.41 26.91 8.17
C VAL A 258 9.30 28.04 7.67
N GLU A 259 9.67 28.97 8.54
CA GLU A 259 10.50 30.12 8.18
C GLU A 259 11.96 29.73 7.85
N GLU A 260 12.42 28.56 8.31
CA GLU A 260 13.69 27.98 7.88
C GLU A 260 13.59 27.43 6.46
N LEU A 261 12.50 26.72 6.14
CA LEU A 261 12.29 26.16 4.81
C LEU A 261 12.06 27.27 3.77
N GLU A 262 11.25 28.27 4.09
CA GLU A 262 10.98 29.42 3.22
C GLU A 262 12.27 30.19 2.92
N ARG A 263 13.07 30.52 3.95
CA ARG A 263 14.37 31.19 3.70
C ARG A 263 15.34 30.32 2.92
N GLY A 264 15.38 29.03 3.21
CA GLY A 264 16.31 28.11 2.55
C GLY A 264 15.97 27.85 1.08
N THR A 265 14.71 28.04 0.67
CA THR A 265 14.19 27.82 -0.69
C THR A 265 13.85 29.11 -1.44
N ASP A 266 14.18 30.27 -0.86
CA ASP A 266 13.79 31.60 -1.36
C ASP A 266 12.28 31.74 -1.62
N GLY A 267 11.48 31.28 -0.65
CA GLY A 267 10.02 31.30 -0.75
C GLY A 267 9.44 30.19 -1.63
N PHE A 268 10.13 29.05 -1.75
CA PHE A 268 9.81 27.97 -2.69
C PHE A 268 9.79 28.44 -4.15
N ASP A 269 10.80 29.23 -4.52
CA ASP A 269 10.96 29.72 -5.90
C ASP A 269 11.23 28.57 -6.87
N ASP A 270 10.69 28.66 -8.09
CA ASP A 270 10.85 27.64 -9.14
C ASP A 270 12.32 27.45 -9.55
N ALA A 271 13.21 28.43 -9.33
CA ALA A 271 14.65 28.29 -9.52
C ALA A 271 15.28 27.24 -8.60
N HIS A 272 14.64 26.93 -7.47
CA HIS A 272 15.06 25.89 -6.54
C HIS A 272 14.32 24.56 -6.76
N LEU A 273 13.36 24.49 -7.69
CA LEU A 273 12.60 23.27 -7.98
C LEU A 273 13.51 22.23 -8.64
N ILE A 274 13.66 21.07 -7.98
CA ILE A 274 14.41 19.93 -8.51
C ILE A 274 13.49 19.13 -9.45
N GLN A 275 12.36 18.65 -8.91
CA GLN A 275 11.38 17.86 -9.65
C GLN A 275 10.05 17.81 -8.90
N GLY A 276 8.94 17.93 -9.63
CA GLY A 276 7.60 17.74 -9.08
C GLY A 276 7.27 18.73 -7.96
N SER A 277 7.36 18.28 -6.70
CA SER A 277 7.14 19.10 -5.50
C SER A 277 8.36 19.15 -4.58
N VAL A 278 9.56 18.83 -5.10
CA VAL A 278 10.81 18.79 -4.36
C VAL A 278 11.68 20.00 -4.69
N TYR A 279 12.11 20.73 -3.67
CA TYR A 279 12.91 21.95 -3.76
C TYR A 279 14.27 21.75 -3.11
N LYS A 280 15.31 22.35 -3.67
CA LYS A 280 16.63 22.46 -3.03
C LYS A 280 16.59 23.56 -1.98
N ALA A 281 17.02 23.27 -0.76
CA ALA A 281 17.05 24.24 0.33
C ALA A 281 18.46 24.36 0.93
N ASN A 282 18.93 25.58 1.21
CA ASN A 282 20.13 25.82 2.02
C ASN A 282 19.73 26.33 3.41
N ILE A 283 19.91 25.50 4.44
CA ILE A 283 19.47 25.80 5.80
C ILE A 283 20.67 25.67 6.73
N GLY A 284 21.13 26.80 7.27
CA GLY A 284 22.26 26.82 8.21
C GLY A 284 23.61 26.40 7.59
N GLY A 285 23.76 26.52 6.27
CA GLY A 285 24.98 26.13 5.55
C GLY A 285 24.96 24.68 5.03
N GLU A 286 23.94 23.91 5.39
CA GLU A 286 23.69 22.56 4.88
C GLU A 286 22.64 22.58 3.77
N VAL A 287 22.78 21.68 2.80
CA VAL A 287 21.88 21.58 1.65
C VAL A 287 20.94 20.40 1.83
N PHE A 288 19.64 20.64 1.65
CA PHE A 288 18.58 19.64 1.80
C PHE A 288 17.68 19.56 0.56
N ALA A 289 16.97 18.45 0.42
CA ALA A 289 15.86 18.31 -0.51
C ALA A 289 14.53 18.35 0.27
N VAL A 290 13.72 19.37 0.00
CA VAL A 290 12.45 19.63 0.70
C VAL A 290 11.30 19.26 -0.21
N LYS A 291 10.59 18.18 0.13
CA LYS A 291 9.40 17.71 -0.59
C LYS A 291 8.15 18.29 0.05
N LYS A 292 7.42 19.12 -0.69
CA LYS A 292 6.08 19.56 -0.32
C LYS A 292 5.10 18.40 -0.51
N MET A 293 4.43 18.00 0.56
CA MET A 293 3.52 16.86 0.56
C MET A 293 2.10 17.30 0.23
N LYS A 294 1.37 16.44 -0.50
CA LYS A 294 -0.08 16.47 -0.48
C LYS A 294 -0.56 15.79 0.79
N TRP A 295 -1.70 16.23 1.29
CA TRP A 295 -2.38 15.88 2.54
C TRP A 295 -2.14 14.47 3.18
N ASP A 296 -1.90 13.43 2.38
CA ASP A 296 -1.73 12.01 2.75
C ASP A 296 -0.30 11.64 3.22
N ALA A 297 0.42 12.54 3.91
CA ALA A 297 1.83 12.37 4.29
C ALA A 297 2.10 11.31 5.39
N CYS A 298 1.04 10.65 5.88
CA CYS A 298 1.10 9.75 7.04
C CYS A 298 1.88 8.47 6.74
N GLU A 299 1.72 7.88 5.56
CA GLU A 299 2.29 6.56 5.26
C GLU A 299 3.78 6.60 4.89
N GLU A 300 4.20 7.57 4.06
CA GLU A 300 5.62 7.74 3.71
C GLU A 300 6.46 8.00 4.97
N LEU A 301 5.98 8.85 5.88
CA LEU A 301 6.66 9.16 7.12
C LEU A 301 6.73 7.95 8.08
N LYS A 302 5.64 7.17 8.22
CA LYS A 302 5.64 5.91 9.00
C LYS A 302 6.63 4.88 8.48
N ILE A 303 6.83 4.82 7.16
CA ILE A 303 7.81 3.92 6.55
C ILE A 303 9.22 4.43 6.80
N LEU A 304 9.48 5.71 6.51
CA LEU A 304 10.80 6.34 6.66
C LEU A 304 11.31 6.30 8.10
N GLN A 305 10.42 6.25 9.10
CA GLN A 305 10.80 6.03 10.50
C GLN A 305 11.40 4.66 10.79
N LYS A 306 11.06 3.64 9.99
CA LYS A 306 11.46 2.25 10.21
C LYS A 306 12.64 1.83 9.33
N VAL A 307 12.99 2.65 8.34
CA VAL A 307 14.06 2.35 7.38
C VAL A 307 15.22 3.32 7.54
N ASN A 308 16.44 2.78 7.61
CA ASN A 308 17.66 3.57 7.57
C ASN A 308 18.78 2.69 7.01
N HIS A 309 19.31 3.05 5.84
CA HIS A 309 20.30 2.26 5.11
C HIS A 309 21.08 3.15 4.16
N SER A 310 22.36 2.84 3.91
CA SER A 310 23.26 3.64 3.05
C SER A 310 22.72 3.83 1.63
N ASN A 311 22.02 2.83 1.10
CA ASN A 311 21.42 2.83 -0.24
C ASN A 311 19.95 3.27 -0.26
N LEU A 312 19.47 3.95 0.77
CA LEU A 312 18.18 4.64 0.79
C LEU A 312 18.44 6.13 1.05
N VAL A 313 17.62 7.00 0.47
CA VAL A 313 17.67 8.44 0.79
C VAL A 313 17.16 8.65 2.22
N LYS A 314 18.01 9.27 3.03
CA LYS A 314 17.75 9.55 4.45
C LYS A 314 16.78 10.71 4.60
N LEU A 315 15.75 10.48 5.42
CA LEU A 315 14.92 11.54 5.96
C LEU A 315 15.68 12.23 7.11
N GLU A 316 15.89 13.53 7.03
CA GLU A 316 16.55 14.33 8.08
C GLU A 316 15.53 14.95 9.03
N GLY A 317 14.34 15.27 8.52
CA GLY A 317 13.31 15.87 9.34
C GLY A 317 12.01 16.12 8.61
N PHE A 318 11.14 16.84 9.28
CA PHE A 318 9.86 17.27 8.73
C PHE A 318 9.50 18.66 9.24
N CYS A 319 8.57 19.31 8.54
CA CYS A 319 7.98 20.58 8.94
C CYS A 319 6.48 20.52 8.72
N ILE A 320 5.72 21.06 9.66
CA ILE A 320 4.27 21.18 9.53
C ILE A 320 3.90 22.64 9.76
N ASN A 321 3.34 23.26 8.72
CA ASN A 321 2.76 24.57 8.81
C ASN A 321 1.39 24.45 9.46
N THR A 322 1.27 24.78 10.74
CA THR A 322 -0.02 24.71 11.45
C THR A 322 -1.04 25.74 10.94
N ALA A 323 -0.60 26.82 10.30
CA ALA A 323 -1.48 27.86 9.74
C ALA A 323 -2.09 27.43 8.39
N THR A 324 -1.31 26.81 7.51
CA THR A 324 -1.78 26.36 6.18
C THR A 324 -2.15 24.88 6.14
N GLY A 325 -1.76 24.10 7.14
CA GLY A 325 -1.84 22.64 7.16
C GLY A 325 -0.79 21.95 6.29
N ASP A 326 0.09 22.68 5.60
CA ASP A 326 1.09 22.07 4.71
C ASP A 326 2.10 21.23 5.50
N CYS A 327 2.41 20.05 4.97
CA CYS A 327 3.45 19.16 5.49
C CYS A 327 4.62 19.08 4.50
N PHE A 328 5.83 19.14 5.02
CA PHE A 328 7.07 19.05 4.26
C PHE A 328 7.95 17.96 4.85
N LEU A 329 8.49 17.12 3.99
CA LEU A 329 9.54 16.16 4.34
C LEU A 329 10.89 16.70 3.88
N VAL A 330 11.87 16.68 4.78
CA VAL A 330 13.22 17.20 4.55
C VAL A 330 14.17 16.01 4.49
N TYR A 331 14.77 15.80 3.31
CA TYR A 331 15.71 14.72 3.04
C TYR A 331 17.13 15.26 2.90
N GLU A 332 18.11 14.37 3.02
CA GLU A 332 19.48 14.65 2.55
C GLU A 332 19.45 15.07 1.07
N TYR A 333 20.28 16.04 0.70
CA TYR A 333 20.46 16.39 -0.71
C TYR A 333 21.51 15.48 -1.35
N VAL A 334 21.15 14.87 -2.49
CA VAL A 334 22.00 13.93 -3.23
C VAL A 334 22.49 14.62 -4.51
N GLU A 335 23.81 14.73 -4.67
CA GLU A 335 24.44 15.79 -5.47
C GLU A 335 24.34 15.59 -6.99
N ASN A 336 24.47 14.35 -7.47
CA ASN A 336 24.52 14.06 -8.91
C ASN A 336 23.12 13.83 -9.52
N GLY A 337 22.05 14.07 -8.75
CA GLY A 337 20.68 13.91 -9.23
C GLY A 337 20.31 12.46 -9.46
N SER A 338 19.34 12.22 -10.35
CA SER A 338 18.78 10.91 -10.61
C SER A 338 19.50 10.14 -11.72
N LEU A 339 19.39 8.81 -11.68
CA LEU A 339 20.05 7.88 -12.60
C LEU A 339 19.59 8.06 -14.05
N ASP A 340 18.31 8.33 -14.27
CA ASP A 340 17.76 8.60 -15.60
C ASP A 340 18.45 9.80 -16.25
N LEU A 341 18.61 10.91 -15.52
CA LEU A 341 19.35 12.08 -16.00
C LEU A 341 20.81 11.72 -16.33
N CYS A 342 21.46 10.90 -15.49
CA CYS A 342 22.84 10.47 -15.74
C CYS A 342 23.00 9.52 -16.94
N LEU A 343 21.95 8.78 -17.30
CA LEU A 343 21.96 7.88 -18.46
C LEU A 343 21.58 8.61 -19.76
N LEU A 344 20.64 9.56 -19.69
CA LEU A 344 19.96 10.13 -20.85
C LEU A 344 20.45 11.54 -21.21
N ASP A 345 20.77 12.37 -20.22
CA ASP A 345 21.29 13.73 -20.45
C ASP A 345 22.79 13.71 -20.75
N ARG A 346 23.11 13.22 -21.95
CA ARG A 346 24.48 13.06 -22.47
C ARG A 346 25.23 14.38 -22.62
N ALA A 347 24.53 15.52 -22.52
CA ALA A 347 25.12 16.86 -22.67
C ALA A 347 25.56 17.47 -21.33
N ARG A 348 24.91 17.10 -20.22
CA ARG A 348 25.10 17.76 -18.91
C ARG A 348 25.57 16.83 -17.79
N ALA A 349 25.40 15.52 -17.92
CA ALA A 349 25.73 14.57 -16.86
C ALA A 349 27.09 13.85 -17.05
N PRO A 350 27.77 13.43 -15.97
CA PRO A 350 28.95 12.58 -16.04
C PRO A 350 28.62 11.25 -16.73
N ARG A 351 29.44 10.83 -17.70
CA ARG A 351 29.26 9.54 -18.36
C ARG A 351 29.55 8.41 -17.38
N LEU A 352 28.55 7.57 -17.12
CA LEU A 352 28.70 6.38 -16.29
C LEU A 352 29.45 5.30 -17.07
N ASP A 353 30.63 4.94 -16.59
CA ASP A 353 31.36 3.77 -17.07
C ASP A 353 30.71 2.46 -16.60
N TRP A 354 31.13 1.33 -17.17
CA TRP A 354 30.51 0.04 -16.82
C TRP A 354 30.64 -0.30 -15.33
N ARG A 355 31.82 -0.04 -14.74
CA ARG A 355 32.06 -0.34 -13.33
C ARG A 355 31.10 0.45 -12.42
N THR A 356 30.90 1.73 -12.69
CA THR A 356 29.96 2.57 -11.95
C THR A 356 28.53 2.07 -12.12
N ARG A 357 28.11 1.69 -13.34
CA ARG A 357 26.77 1.12 -13.57
C ARG A 357 26.57 -0.19 -12.80
N LEU A 358 27.59 -1.05 -12.71
CA LEU A 358 27.55 -2.29 -11.92
C LEU A 358 27.46 -2.01 -10.41
N HIS A 359 28.23 -1.06 -9.89
CA HIS A 359 28.11 -0.64 -8.50
C HIS A 359 26.73 -0.06 -8.18
N ILE A 360 26.15 0.74 -9.08
CA ILE A 360 24.78 1.26 -8.95
C ILE A 360 23.77 0.11 -8.88
N ALA A 361 23.89 -0.89 -9.76
CA ALA A 361 23.04 -2.08 -9.74
C ALA A 361 23.14 -2.84 -8.40
N LEU A 362 24.35 -2.97 -7.85
CA LEU A 362 24.60 -3.64 -6.57
C LEU A 362 24.05 -2.85 -5.37
N ASP A 363 24.27 -1.54 -5.35
CA ASP A 363 23.73 -0.63 -4.33
C ASP A 363 22.20 -0.69 -4.26
N LEU A 364 21.55 -0.66 -5.42
CA LEU A 364 20.10 -0.83 -5.55
C LEU A 364 19.65 -2.19 -5.02
N ALA A 365 20.41 -3.25 -5.31
CA ALA A 365 20.10 -4.59 -4.81
C ALA A 365 20.15 -4.66 -3.28
N HIS A 366 21.18 -4.08 -2.66
CA HIS A 366 21.29 -4.01 -1.20
C HIS A 366 20.18 -3.16 -0.56
N GLY A 367 19.83 -2.02 -1.16
CA GLY A 367 18.73 -1.18 -0.69
C GLY A 367 17.38 -1.91 -0.71
N LEU A 368 17.08 -2.62 -1.80
CA LEU A 368 15.85 -3.42 -1.92
C LEU A 368 15.87 -4.64 -0.98
N GLN A 369 16.98 -5.36 -0.88
CA GLN A 369 17.17 -6.46 0.06
C GLN A 369 16.88 -6.01 1.50
N TYR A 370 17.38 -4.85 1.91
CA TYR A 370 17.13 -4.29 3.22
C TYR A 370 15.62 -4.09 3.47
N ILE A 371 14.91 -3.39 2.58
CA ILE A 371 13.48 -3.12 2.77
C ILE A 371 12.60 -4.37 2.62
N HIS A 372 13.03 -5.36 1.85
CA HIS A 372 12.27 -6.60 1.65
C HIS A 372 12.46 -7.62 2.76
N GLU A 373 13.64 -7.70 3.38
CA GLU A 373 14.02 -8.81 4.25
C GLU A 373 14.43 -8.39 5.67
N HIS A 374 14.92 -7.16 5.84
CA HIS A 374 15.46 -6.67 7.12
C HIS A 374 14.54 -5.64 7.79
N THR A 375 13.32 -5.45 7.27
CA THR A 375 12.28 -4.63 7.89
C THR A 375 11.09 -5.49 8.31
N TRP A 376 10.47 -5.15 9.45
CA TRP A 376 9.26 -5.81 9.92
C TRP A 376 8.21 -4.79 10.36
N PRO A 377 7.00 -4.78 9.76
CA PRO A 377 6.61 -5.53 8.56
C PRO A 377 7.43 -5.15 7.32
N ARG A 378 7.55 -6.08 6.36
CA ARG A 378 8.27 -5.87 5.09
C ARG A 378 7.71 -4.64 4.35
N VAL A 379 8.56 -3.90 3.68
CA VAL A 379 8.18 -2.72 2.90
C VAL A 379 8.26 -3.05 1.40
N VAL A 380 7.21 -2.71 0.65
CA VAL A 380 7.20 -2.75 -0.81
C VAL A 380 7.24 -1.32 -1.33
N HIS A 381 8.25 -1.00 -2.15
CA HIS A 381 8.50 0.37 -2.63
C HIS A 381 7.46 0.83 -3.66
N LYS A 382 7.05 -0.08 -4.56
CA LYS A 382 6.02 0.09 -5.62
C LYS A 382 6.37 1.04 -6.78
N ASP A 383 7.35 1.91 -6.64
CA ASP A 383 7.78 2.83 -7.70
C ASP A 383 9.30 2.80 -7.90
N VAL A 384 9.89 1.60 -7.97
CA VAL A 384 11.31 1.47 -8.33
C VAL A 384 11.46 1.83 -9.81
N LYS A 385 12.28 2.84 -10.11
CA LYS A 385 12.59 3.33 -11.46
C LYS A 385 13.84 4.21 -11.44
N SER A 386 14.49 4.40 -12.58
CA SER A 386 15.72 5.20 -12.70
C SER A 386 15.58 6.64 -12.17
N SER A 387 14.44 7.31 -12.35
CA SER A 387 14.17 8.65 -11.78
C SER A 387 14.05 8.68 -10.25
N ASN A 388 13.77 7.55 -9.60
CA ASN A 388 13.74 7.42 -8.14
C ASN A 388 15.05 6.82 -7.58
N VAL A 389 16.10 6.70 -8.41
CA VAL A 389 17.45 6.31 -7.97
C VAL A 389 18.34 7.54 -8.03
N LEU A 390 18.79 8.03 -6.87
CA LEU A 390 19.69 9.18 -6.80
C LEU A 390 21.14 8.73 -6.64
N LEU A 391 22.08 9.54 -7.14
CA LEU A 391 23.51 9.27 -7.10
C LEU A 391 24.25 10.30 -6.24
N ASP A 392 24.91 9.83 -5.18
CA ASP A 392 25.70 10.69 -4.30
C ASP A 392 26.99 11.18 -4.97
N ALA A 393 27.74 12.05 -4.28
CA ALA A 393 29.04 12.56 -4.75
C ALA A 393 30.06 11.48 -5.16
N ARG A 394 29.91 10.23 -4.68
CA ARG A 394 30.78 9.08 -5.00
C ARG A 394 30.15 8.15 -6.05
N MET A 395 29.07 8.57 -6.70
CA MET A 395 28.30 7.79 -7.66
C MET A 395 27.70 6.50 -7.07
N ARG A 396 27.42 6.50 -5.76
CA ARG A 396 26.71 5.41 -5.09
C ARG A 396 25.21 5.65 -5.15
N ALA A 397 24.46 4.57 -5.32
CA ALA A 397 23.02 4.66 -5.55
C ALA A 397 22.22 4.67 -4.24
N LYS A 398 21.22 5.55 -4.18
CA LYS A 398 20.24 5.67 -3.10
C LYS A 398 18.82 5.61 -3.66
N ILE A 399 17.99 4.72 -3.14
CA ILE A 399 16.57 4.64 -3.49
C ILE A 399 15.80 5.76 -2.81
N ALA A 400 15.08 6.55 -3.59
CA ALA A 400 14.30 7.69 -3.17
C ALA A 400 12.80 7.46 -3.37
N ASN A 401 12.00 8.37 -2.79
CA ASN A 401 10.55 8.50 -3.02
C ASN A 401 9.71 7.29 -2.56
N PHE A 402 9.50 7.22 -1.24
CA PHE A 402 8.66 6.21 -0.59
C PHE A 402 7.16 6.60 -0.60
N GLY A 403 6.75 7.60 -1.38
CA GLY A 403 5.38 8.13 -1.38
C GLY A 403 4.31 7.12 -1.81
N LEU A 404 4.68 6.11 -2.60
CA LEU A 404 3.77 5.02 -2.99
C LEU A 404 3.99 3.73 -2.19
N ALA A 405 5.01 3.70 -1.34
CA ALA A 405 5.42 2.52 -0.61
C ALA A 405 4.35 2.08 0.40
N LYS A 406 4.32 0.78 0.70
CA LYS A 406 3.41 0.22 1.70
C LYS A 406 4.11 -0.80 2.59
N THR A 407 3.72 -0.82 3.86
CA THR A 407 4.06 -1.90 4.78
C THR A 407 3.14 -3.10 4.59
N GLY A 408 3.69 -4.30 4.69
CA GLY A 408 2.94 -5.55 4.53
C GLY A 408 3.19 -6.20 3.17
N HIS A 409 2.86 -7.48 3.10
CA HIS A 409 3.08 -8.33 1.93
C HIS A 409 1.77 -9.01 1.55
N ASN A 410 1.58 -9.31 0.26
CA ASN A 410 0.39 -9.97 -0.29
C ASN A 410 -0.92 -9.19 -0.12
N ALA A 411 -0.84 -7.87 -0.20
CA ALA A 411 -2.05 -7.04 -0.29
C ALA A 411 -2.56 -7.03 -1.73
N VAL A 412 -3.88 -7.10 -1.89
CA VAL A 412 -4.53 -6.93 -3.19
C VAL A 412 -5.15 -5.53 -3.24
N THR A 413 -4.86 -4.77 -4.29
CA THR A 413 -5.42 -3.43 -4.47
C THR A 413 -6.01 -3.24 -5.86
N THR A 414 -7.15 -2.56 -5.93
CA THR A 414 -7.75 -2.11 -7.20
C THR A 414 -7.18 -0.78 -7.68
N HIS A 415 -6.39 -0.09 -6.84
CA HIS A 415 -5.72 1.15 -7.21
C HIS A 415 -4.26 0.86 -7.58
N ILE A 416 -4.04 0.63 -8.87
CA ILE A 416 -2.70 0.47 -9.44
C ILE A 416 -2.09 1.86 -9.58
N VAL A 417 -0.91 2.02 -8.97
CA VAL A 417 -0.10 3.23 -9.00
C VAL A 417 1.35 2.84 -9.28
N GLY A 418 2.06 3.63 -10.07
CA GLY A 418 3.43 3.34 -10.47
C GLY A 418 3.69 3.83 -11.89
N THR A 419 4.92 3.65 -12.34
CA THR A 419 5.39 4.21 -13.62
C THR A 419 5.34 3.17 -14.73
N GLN A 420 4.68 3.50 -15.85
CA GLN A 420 4.62 2.63 -17.02
C GLN A 420 6.03 2.25 -17.51
N GLY A 421 6.20 0.99 -17.93
CA GLY A 421 7.50 0.40 -18.25
C GLY A 421 8.11 -0.39 -17.09
N TYR A 422 7.81 -0.02 -15.84
CA TYR A 422 8.33 -0.71 -14.63
C TYR A 422 7.28 -1.59 -13.94
N ILE A 423 6.01 -1.40 -14.25
CA ILE A 423 4.90 -2.07 -13.56
C ILE A 423 4.92 -3.57 -13.87
N ALA A 424 5.04 -4.38 -12.82
CA ALA A 424 5.02 -5.84 -12.92
C ALA A 424 3.66 -6.34 -13.46
N PRO A 425 3.65 -7.39 -14.30
CA PRO A 425 2.43 -7.85 -14.97
C PRO A 425 1.35 -8.33 -14.00
N GLU A 426 1.71 -9.02 -12.92
CA GLU A 426 0.78 -9.45 -11.87
C GLU A 426 0.18 -8.27 -11.10
N TYR A 427 0.89 -7.15 -10.99
CA TYR A 427 0.35 -5.97 -10.34
C TYR A 427 -0.70 -5.29 -11.24
N LEU A 428 -0.49 -5.29 -12.56
CA LEU A 428 -1.48 -4.82 -13.54
C LEU A 428 -2.72 -5.72 -13.62
N VAL A 429 -2.52 -7.03 -13.56
CA VAL A 429 -3.58 -8.02 -13.79
C VAL A 429 -4.36 -8.33 -12.51
N ASP A 430 -3.64 -8.57 -11.42
CA ASP A 430 -4.20 -9.08 -10.17
C ASP A 430 -4.21 -8.04 -9.05
N GLY A 431 -3.61 -6.85 -9.26
CA GLY A 431 -3.49 -5.84 -8.21
C GLY A 431 -2.60 -6.27 -7.04
N LEU A 432 -1.79 -7.31 -7.26
CA LEU A 432 -1.02 -7.96 -6.21
C LEU A 432 0.21 -7.13 -5.84
N VAL A 433 0.27 -6.70 -4.58
CA VAL A 433 1.40 -5.98 -4.01
C VAL A 433 2.28 -6.96 -3.25
N THR A 434 3.41 -7.30 -3.85
CA THR A 434 4.45 -8.14 -3.24
C THR A 434 5.83 -7.51 -3.44
N THR A 435 6.81 -7.93 -2.65
CA THR A 435 8.21 -7.55 -2.87
C THR A 435 8.72 -7.94 -4.26
N LYS A 436 8.14 -8.97 -4.89
CA LYS A 436 8.52 -9.41 -6.25
C LYS A 436 8.17 -8.40 -7.33
N MET A 437 7.26 -7.45 -7.10
CA MET A 437 7.00 -6.37 -8.05
C MET A 437 8.17 -5.39 -8.13
N ASP A 438 8.82 -5.11 -7.00
CA ASP A 438 10.03 -4.28 -6.94
C ASP A 438 11.20 -5.00 -7.61
N VAL A 439 11.28 -6.34 -7.47
CA VAL A 439 12.28 -7.16 -8.19
C VAL A 439 12.10 -7.05 -9.71
N PHE A 440 10.85 -7.06 -10.20
CA PHE A 440 10.58 -6.87 -11.63
C PHE A 440 11.02 -5.49 -12.11
N ALA A 441 10.61 -4.45 -11.39
CA ALA A 441 10.98 -3.07 -11.70
C ALA A 441 12.50 -2.85 -11.65
N TYR A 442 13.20 -3.47 -10.70
CA TYR A 442 14.66 -3.52 -10.66
C TYR A 442 15.26 -4.18 -11.91
N GLY A 443 14.67 -5.27 -12.40
CA GLY A 443 15.07 -5.89 -13.66
C GLY A 443 14.98 -4.94 -14.86
N VAL A 444 13.99 -4.03 -14.87
CA VAL A 444 13.89 -2.97 -15.89
C VAL A 444 15.01 -1.95 -15.73
N VAL A 445 15.34 -1.52 -14.50
CA VAL A 445 16.47 -0.61 -14.24
C VAL A 445 17.80 -1.22 -14.70
N LEU A 446 17.99 -2.54 -14.57
CA LEU A 446 19.17 -3.21 -15.13
C LEU A 446 19.25 -3.10 -16.66
N LEU A 447 18.10 -3.17 -17.36
CA LEU A 447 18.05 -2.96 -18.81
C LEU A 447 18.45 -1.52 -19.17
N GLU A 448 18.01 -0.53 -18.39
CA GLU A 448 18.38 0.87 -18.59
C GLU A 448 19.89 1.08 -18.37
N LEU A 449 20.47 0.48 -17.32
CA LEU A 449 21.90 0.55 -17.05
C LEU A 449 22.73 -0.06 -18.20
N VAL A 450 22.32 -1.19 -18.76
CA VAL A 450 23.05 -1.82 -19.86
C VAL A 450 22.90 -1.04 -21.16
N SER A 451 21.71 -0.54 -21.48
CA SER A 451 21.41 0.06 -22.78
C SER A 451 21.55 1.58 -22.87
N GLY A 452 21.54 2.28 -21.72
CA GLY A 452 21.47 3.74 -21.68
C GLY A 452 20.21 4.31 -22.34
N ARG A 453 19.09 3.57 -22.31
CA ARG A 453 17.79 3.95 -22.89
C ARG A 453 16.70 3.97 -21.82
N GLU A 454 15.64 4.73 -22.07
CA GLU A 454 14.45 4.79 -21.22
C GLU A 454 13.63 3.51 -21.25
N ALA A 455 13.01 3.17 -20.12
CA ALA A 455 12.13 2.00 -19.99
C ALA A 455 10.89 2.04 -20.91
N ALA A 456 10.36 3.24 -21.19
CA ALA A 456 9.22 3.46 -22.07
C ALA A 456 9.45 4.73 -22.88
N GLY A 457 9.90 4.59 -24.14
CA GLY A 457 10.20 5.75 -24.99
C GLY A 457 8.95 6.44 -25.52
N ASP A 458 9.12 7.65 -26.07
CA ASP A 458 8.04 8.51 -26.60
C ASP A 458 7.11 7.83 -27.63
N GLY A 459 7.61 6.81 -28.34
CA GLY A 459 6.83 6.02 -29.29
C GLY A 459 5.93 4.94 -28.67
N GLY A 460 5.94 4.78 -27.34
CA GLY A 460 5.23 3.72 -26.63
C GLY A 460 5.91 2.34 -26.68
N GLU A 461 7.10 2.26 -27.28
CA GLU A 461 7.93 1.05 -27.27
C GLU A 461 8.54 0.84 -25.87
N LEU A 462 8.32 -0.35 -25.32
CA LEU A 462 8.87 -0.74 -24.02
C LEU A 462 10.25 -1.35 -24.20
N LEU A 463 11.23 -0.88 -23.43
CA LEU A 463 12.60 -1.40 -23.45
C LEU A 463 12.65 -2.92 -23.19
N LEU A 464 11.76 -3.40 -22.33
CA LEU A 464 11.59 -4.82 -22.05
C LEU A 464 11.24 -5.62 -23.31
N ALA A 465 10.34 -5.13 -24.16
CA ALA A 465 9.93 -5.83 -25.37
C ALA A 465 11.09 -5.93 -26.39
N ASP A 466 11.86 -4.85 -26.53
CA ASP A 466 13.07 -4.84 -27.37
C ASP A 466 14.14 -5.81 -26.85
N ALA A 467 14.36 -5.84 -25.53
CA ALA A 467 15.29 -6.79 -24.89
C ALA A 467 14.82 -8.25 -25.05
N GLU A 468 13.51 -8.52 -24.92
CA GLU A 468 12.93 -9.84 -25.15
C GLU A 468 13.22 -10.34 -26.58
N GLU A 469 13.01 -9.49 -27.59
CA GLU A 469 13.19 -9.86 -28.99
C GLU A 469 14.66 -10.01 -29.39
N ARG A 470 15.51 -9.04 -29.01
CA ARG A 470 16.87 -8.90 -29.53
C ARG A 470 17.93 -9.58 -28.66
N VAL A 471 17.70 -9.69 -27.35
CA VAL A 471 18.68 -10.22 -26.40
C VAL A 471 18.24 -11.56 -25.81
N PHE A 472 17.00 -11.68 -25.31
CA PHE A 472 16.59 -12.89 -24.60
C PHE A 472 16.13 -14.01 -25.53
N ARG A 473 15.57 -13.70 -26.70
CA ARG A 473 15.10 -14.71 -27.66
C ARG A 473 16.24 -15.38 -28.43
N GLY A 474 16.62 -16.59 -28.03
CA GLY A 474 17.65 -17.39 -28.70
C GLY A 474 18.38 -18.32 -27.73
N ARG A 475 19.48 -18.93 -28.20
CA ARG A 475 20.27 -19.86 -27.39
C ARG A 475 21.18 -19.11 -26.40
N GLU A 476 21.41 -19.73 -25.23
CA GLU A 476 22.17 -19.14 -24.13
C GLU A 476 23.64 -18.86 -24.48
N ASP A 477 24.27 -19.73 -25.28
CA ASP A 477 25.64 -19.59 -25.78
C ASP A 477 25.87 -18.31 -26.61
N ARG A 478 24.80 -17.67 -27.06
CA ARG A 478 24.83 -16.41 -27.82
C ARG A 478 24.33 -15.19 -27.03
N LEU A 479 24.07 -15.33 -25.72
CA LEU A 479 23.60 -14.21 -24.90
C LEU A 479 24.64 -13.07 -24.88
N GLU A 480 25.90 -13.40 -24.67
CA GLU A 480 27.01 -12.43 -24.58
C GLU A 480 27.13 -11.55 -25.83
N ALA A 481 27.17 -12.18 -27.01
CA ALA A 481 27.26 -11.44 -28.27
C ALA A 481 26.04 -10.54 -28.53
N ARG A 482 24.83 -11.01 -28.16
CA ARG A 482 23.60 -10.21 -28.32
C ARG A 482 23.54 -9.06 -27.31
N ALA A 483 23.96 -9.30 -26.07
CA ALA A 483 24.04 -8.28 -25.03
C ALA A 483 25.05 -7.19 -25.43
N ALA A 484 26.24 -7.58 -25.91
CA ALA A 484 27.24 -6.64 -26.40
C ALA A 484 26.74 -5.78 -27.58
N ALA A 485 25.99 -6.36 -28.51
CA ALA A 485 25.40 -5.63 -29.63
C ALA A 485 24.23 -4.70 -29.25
N TRP A 486 23.59 -4.95 -28.11
CA TRP A 486 22.43 -4.21 -27.60
C TRP A 486 22.79 -3.16 -26.54
N MET A 487 24.01 -3.24 -26.01
CA MET A 487 24.57 -2.38 -24.99
C MET A 487 24.68 -0.92 -25.46
N ASP A 488 24.66 0.01 -24.51
CA ASP A 488 24.91 1.43 -24.74
C ASP A 488 26.21 1.62 -25.54
N PRO A 489 26.19 2.30 -26.70
CA PRO A 489 27.39 2.58 -27.48
C PRO A 489 28.48 3.31 -26.68
N VAL A 490 28.12 4.08 -25.64
CA VAL A 490 29.09 4.76 -24.76
C VAL A 490 29.96 3.77 -23.98
N LEU A 491 29.45 2.56 -23.73
CA LEU A 491 30.18 1.48 -23.07
C LEU A 491 30.99 0.62 -24.04
N ALA A 492 30.64 0.62 -25.33
CA ALA A 492 31.32 -0.19 -26.34
C ALA A 492 32.77 0.27 -26.58
N ASP A 493 33.05 1.56 -26.38
CA ASP A 493 34.40 2.13 -26.47
C ASP A 493 35.22 1.96 -25.18
N GLN A 494 34.62 1.37 -24.13
CA GLN A 494 35.26 1.12 -22.85
C GLN A 494 35.67 -0.35 -22.77
N ASN A 495 36.68 -0.68 -21.97
CA ASN A 495 37.19 -2.05 -21.79
C ASN A 495 36.21 -2.91 -20.94
N CYS A 496 34.96 -3.00 -21.38
CA CYS A 496 33.84 -3.62 -20.70
C CYS A 496 33.88 -5.15 -20.91
N PRO A 497 34.06 -5.97 -19.85
CA PRO A 497 34.11 -7.42 -19.98
C PRO A 497 32.75 -7.95 -20.44
N PRO A 498 32.64 -8.57 -21.63
CA PRO A 498 31.34 -9.00 -22.15
C PRO A 498 30.63 -10.03 -21.24
N GLY A 499 31.40 -10.87 -20.53
CA GLY A 499 30.86 -11.80 -19.54
C GLY A 499 30.22 -11.12 -18.32
N SER A 500 30.72 -9.96 -17.91
CA SER A 500 30.10 -9.16 -16.83
C SER A 500 28.74 -8.63 -17.28
N VAL A 501 28.66 -8.06 -18.49
CA VAL A 501 27.41 -7.60 -19.11
C VAL A 501 26.42 -8.75 -19.28
N ALA A 502 26.87 -9.89 -19.78
CA ALA A 502 26.04 -11.08 -19.94
C ALA A 502 25.47 -11.56 -18.59
N THR A 503 26.25 -11.49 -17.51
CA THR A 503 25.81 -11.82 -16.15
C THR A 503 24.70 -10.88 -15.70
N VAL A 504 24.88 -9.55 -15.83
CA VAL A 504 23.85 -8.55 -15.49
C VAL A 504 22.59 -8.77 -16.32
N MET A 505 22.71 -9.07 -17.61
CA MET A 505 21.58 -9.38 -18.48
C MET A 505 20.87 -10.69 -18.09
N GLY A 506 21.62 -11.69 -17.62
CA GLY A 506 21.07 -12.91 -17.06
C GLY A 506 20.24 -12.66 -15.80
N VAL A 507 20.73 -11.80 -14.90
CA VAL A 507 20.00 -11.35 -13.70
C VAL A 507 18.76 -10.57 -14.10
N ALA A 508 18.86 -9.61 -15.03
CA ALA A 508 17.71 -8.86 -15.53
C ALA A 508 16.62 -9.80 -16.04
N ARG A 509 16.97 -10.78 -16.88
CA ARG A 509 16.03 -11.79 -17.39
C ARG A 509 15.36 -12.62 -16.29
N ALA A 510 16.07 -12.93 -15.21
CA ALA A 510 15.52 -13.66 -14.06
C ALA A 510 14.56 -12.78 -13.26
N CYS A 511 14.89 -11.50 -13.04
CA CYS A 511 14.02 -10.53 -12.39
C CYS A 511 12.74 -10.24 -13.20
N LEU A 512 12.82 -10.29 -14.53
CA LEU A 512 11.73 -9.98 -15.46
C LEU A 512 10.81 -11.17 -15.76
N GLN A 513 10.93 -12.29 -15.03
CA GLN A 513 10.02 -13.43 -15.20
C GLN A 513 8.57 -13.01 -14.97
N ARG A 514 7.67 -13.45 -15.85
CA ARG A 514 6.22 -13.19 -15.71
C ARG A 514 5.64 -13.75 -14.43
N ASP A 515 6.10 -14.93 -14.02
CA ASP A 515 5.71 -15.57 -12.77
C ASP A 515 6.55 -15.00 -11.62
N PRO A 516 5.95 -14.29 -10.64
CA PRO A 516 6.67 -13.69 -9.51
C PRO A 516 7.40 -14.72 -8.64
N ALA A 517 6.91 -15.97 -8.60
CA ALA A 517 7.54 -17.04 -7.82
C ALA A 517 8.91 -17.44 -8.39
N LYS A 518 9.12 -17.26 -9.71
CA LYS A 518 10.38 -17.58 -10.39
C LYS A 518 11.42 -16.48 -10.33
N ARG A 519 11.03 -15.27 -9.89
CA ARG A 519 11.97 -14.16 -9.72
C ARG A 519 12.88 -14.45 -8.52
N PRO A 520 14.18 -14.13 -8.60
CA PRO A 520 15.10 -14.30 -7.48
C PRO A 520 14.73 -13.44 -6.28
N SER A 521 15.28 -13.76 -5.11
CA SER A 521 15.31 -12.81 -3.99
C SER A 521 16.35 -11.71 -4.26
N MET A 522 16.26 -10.58 -3.56
CA MET A 522 17.29 -9.54 -3.71
C MET A 522 18.65 -9.97 -3.13
N VAL A 523 18.67 -10.92 -2.20
CA VAL A 523 19.90 -11.60 -1.74
C VAL A 523 20.59 -12.34 -2.90
N ASP A 524 19.83 -13.15 -3.65
CA ASP A 524 20.39 -13.92 -4.77
C ASP A 524 20.90 -12.99 -5.88
N VAL A 525 20.18 -11.89 -6.12
CA VAL A 525 20.57 -10.83 -7.05
C VAL A 525 21.88 -10.18 -6.61
N ALA A 526 21.96 -9.69 -5.38
CA ALA A 526 23.16 -9.04 -4.84
C ALA A 526 24.37 -9.98 -4.91
N TYR A 527 24.21 -11.24 -4.50
CA TYR A 527 25.27 -12.25 -4.57
C TYR A 527 25.77 -12.47 -6.01
N THR A 528 24.85 -12.58 -6.98
CA THR A 528 25.23 -12.81 -8.39
C THR A 528 25.97 -11.60 -8.98
N LEU A 529 25.55 -10.39 -8.62
CA LEU A 529 26.18 -9.16 -9.09
C LEU A 529 27.54 -8.89 -8.45
N SER A 530 27.72 -9.19 -7.16
CA SER A 530 29.03 -9.10 -6.49
C SER A 530 30.08 -9.96 -7.19
N ARG A 531 29.70 -11.17 -7.61
CA ARG A 531 30.60 -12.03 -8.40
C ARG A 531 30.97 -11.40 -9.74
N ALA A 532 30.03 -10.71 -10.40
CA ALA A 532 30.31 -10.01 -11.65
C ALA A 532 31.28 -8.83 -11.47
N ASP A 533 31.28 -8.19 -10.29
CA ASP A 533 32.22 -7.12 -9.92
C ASP A 533 33.61 -7.68 -9.60
N GLU A 534 33.70 -8.80 -8.88
CA GLU A 534 34.98 -9.51 -8.65
C GLU A 534 35.66 -9.89 -9.98
N TYR A 535 34.91 -10.48 -10.92
CA TYR A 535 35.44 -10.78 -12.25
C TYR A 535 35.87 -9.53 -13.04
N PHE A 536 35.18 -8.40 -12.84
CA PHE A 536 35.58 -7.13 -13.46
C PHE A 536 36.91 -6.62 -12.87
N ALA A 537 37.08 -6.69 -11.54
CA ALA A 537 38.31 -6.29 -10.87
C ALA A 537 39.52 -7.14 -11.31
N ASP A 538 39.32 -8.44 -11.46
CA ASP A 538 40.35 -9.35 -11.97
C ASP A 538 40.70 -9.05 -13.44
N TYR A 539 39.70 -8.76 -14.29
CA TYR A 539 39.91 -8.44 -15.70
C TYR A 539 40.59 -7.08 -15.93
N SER A 540 40.25 -6.08 -15.13
CA SER A 540 40.82 -4.73 -15.21
C SER A 540 42.22 -4.62 -14.59
N GLY A 541 42.69 -5.66 -13.89
CA GLY A 541 43.97 -5.66 -13.20
C GLY A 541 43.98 -4.78 -11.93
N GLU A 542 42.81 -4.42 -11.41
CA GLU A 542 42.63 -3.62 -10.19
C GLU A 542 42.59 -4.47 -8.91
N SER A 543 42.97 -5.76 -8.99
CA SER A 543 43.03 -6.61 -7.81
C SER A 543 44.00 -6.04 -6.77
N VAL A 544 43.52 -5.96 -5.52
CA VAL A 544 44.37 -5.58 -4.39
C VAL A 544 45.50 -6.61 -4.30
N SER A 545 46.72 -6.16 -4.54
CA SER A 545 47.92 -6.94 -4.26
C SER A 545 47.97 -7.14 -2.75
N VAL A 546 47.57 -8.33 -2.30
CA VAL A 546 47.86 -8.79 -0.94
C VAL A 546 49.34 -9.07 -0.90
N ASP A 547 50.13 -8.05 -0.54
CA ASP A 547 51.53 -8.27 -0.24
C ASP A 547 51.62 -9.06 1.07
N GLY A 548 52.50 -10.07 1.09
CA GLY A 548 52.54 -11.16 2.09
C GLY A 548 52.93 -10.76 3.53
N SER A 549 52.64 -9.53 3.97
CA SER A 549 52.96 -9.01 5.30
C SER A 549 51.75 -8.75 6.20
N GLY A 550 50.51 -8.90 5.70
CA GLY A 550 49.32 -8.91 6.56
C GLY A 550 48.97 -7.57 7.24
N GLU A 551 49.37 -6.43 6.67
CA GLU A 551 48.86 -5.12 7.11
C GLU A 551 47.96 -4.51 6.03
N ILE A 552 46.71 -4.23 6.42
CA ILE A 552 45.71 -3.53 5.59
C ILE A 552 46.08 -2.04 5.60
N ALA A 553 46.71 -1.56 4.54
CA ALA A 553 46.88 -0.13 4.31
C ALA A 553 45.55 0.45 3.82
N ALA A 554 44.91 1.29 4.64
CA ALA A 554 43.75 2.07 4.27
C ALA A 554 44.09 3.09 3.18
N ARG A 555 43.28 3.13 2.12
CA ARG A 555 43.10 4.31 1.26
C ARG A 555 41.64 4.67 1.21
#